data_AF-A0A7K2VK56-F1
#
_entry.id   AF-A0A7K2VK56-F1
#
_cell.length_a   1.000
_cell.length_b   1.000
_cell.length_c   1.000
_cell.angle_alpha   90.00
_cell.angle_beta   90.00
_cell.angle_gamma   90.00
#
_symmetry.space_group_name_H-M   'P 1'
#
loop_
_entity.id
_entity.type
_entity.pdbx_description
1 polymer ?
#
loop_
_entity_poly.entity_id
_entity_poly.type
_entity_poly.pdbx_seq_one_letter_code
_entity_poly.pdbx_strand_id
1 'polypeptide(L)'
;AGPLLAAVASAAVPAALTRGLHLDGLADTADGLGSGKPAEQALAIMKRSDIGPFGVLTLVLTLLAQVAALAGLYGDSWARGALGAVV
;
A
#
# COMPACT_ATOMS: atom_id res chain seq x y z
N ALA A 1 16.08 -16.10 -4.58
CA ALA A 1 15.83 -14.66 -4.32
C ALA A 1 16.08 -14.41 -2.83
N GLY A 2 16.61 -13.24 -2.45
CA GLY A 2 16.72 -12.89 -1.03
C GLY A 2 15.34 -12.64 -0.40
N PRO A 3 15.17 -12.81 0.93
CA PRO A 3 13.89 -12.59 1.62
C PRO A 3 13.25 -11.24 1.33
N LEU A 4 14.06 -10.18 1.26
CA LEU A 4 13.60 -8.83 0.91
C LEU A 4 13.04 -8.75 -0.51
N LEU A 5 13.71 -9.38 -1.49
CA LEU A 5 13.23 -9.38 -2.87
C LEU A 5 11.92 -10.16 -2.99
N ALA A 6 11.78 -11.28 -2.27
CA ALA A 6 10.53 -12.03 -2.21
C ALA A 6 9.39 -11.21 -1.59
N ALA A 7 9.66 -10.48 -0.49
CA ALA A 7 8.69 -9.60 0.15
C ALA A 7 8.20 -8.48 -0.77
N VAL A 8 9.12 -7.79 -1.46
CA VAL A 8 8.77 -6.75 -2.43
C VAL A 8 7.96 -7.33 -3.59
N ALA A 9 8.38 -8.47 -4.13
CA ALA A 9 7.65 -9.13 -5.22
C ALA A 9 6.23 -9.51 -4.78
N SER A 10 6.07 -10.09 -3.59
CA SER A 10 4.76 -10.46 -3.04
C SER A 10 3.85 -9.25 -2.82
N ALA A 11 4.37 -8.13 -2.30
CA ALA A 11 3.60 -6.89 -2.16
C ALA A 11 3.24 -6.25 -3.53
N ALA A 12 4.08 -6.43 -4.55
CA ALA A 12 3.82 -5.91 -5.89
C ALA A 12 2.74 -6.69 -6.67
N VAL A 13 2.51 -7.98 -6.35
CA VAL A 13 1.49 -8.81 -7.02
C VAL A 13 0.09 -8.19 -6.96
N PRO A 14 -0.51 -7.88 -5.79
CA PRO A 14 -1.83 -7.27 -5.74
C PRO A 14 -1.83 -5.90 -6.44
N ALA A 15 -0.74 -5.14 -6.39
CA ALA A 15 -0.64 -3.86 -7.09
C ALA A 15 -0.72 -4.03 -8.61
N ALA A 16 -0.01 -5.01 -9.17
CA ALA A 16 -0.10 -5.34 -10.58
C ALA A 16 -1.49 -5.87 -10.96
N LEU A 17 -2.06 -6.77 -10.15
CA LEU A 17 -3.38 -7.38 -10.42
C LEU A 17 -4.50 -6.35 -10.43
N THR A 18 -4.44 -5.35 -9.55
CA THR A 18 -5.41 -4.24 -9.54
C THR A 18 -5.01 -3.08 -10.44
N ARG A 19 -3.89 -3.17 -11.19
CA ARG A 19 -3.30 -2.04 -11.94
C ARG A 19 -3.10 -0.79 -11.08
N GLY A 20 -2.77 -0.96 -9.80
CA GLY A 20 -2.57 0.13 -8.84
C GLY A 20 -3.84 0.64 -8.16
N LEU A 21 -5.04 0.23 -8.59
CA LEU A 21 -6.32 0.79 -8.08
C LEU A 21 -6.47 0.75 -6.55
N HIS A 22 -5.98 -0.30 -5.89
CA HIS A 22 -6.10 -0.38 -4.43
C HIS A 22 -5.17 0.61 -3.70
N LEU A 23 -3.97 0.85 -4.25
CA LEU A 23 -3.02 1.83 -3.71
C LEU A 23 -3.51 3.25 -4.01
N ASP A 24 -4.03 3.47 -5.21
CA ASP A 24 -4.63 4.74 -5.64
C ASP A 24 -5.79 5.13 -4.71
N GLY A 25 -6.76 4.23 -4.53
CA GLY A 25 -7.88 4.47 -3.61
C GLY A 25 -7.46 4.66 -2.15
N LEU A 26 -6.38 4.01 -1.70
CA LEU A 26 -5.80 4.24 -0.37
C LEU A 26 -5.20 5.65 -0.26
N ALA A 27 -4.46 6.09 -1.28
CA ALA A 27 -3.85 7.42 -1.34
C ALA A 27 -4.93 8.51 -1.39
N ASP A 28 -5.91 8.37 -2.29
CA ASP A 28 -7.04 9.28 -2.42
C ASP A 28 -7.80 9.41 -1.11
N THR A 29 -8.09 8.29 -0.45
CA THR A 29 -8.78 8.29 0.84
C THR A 29 -7.97 8.99 1.91
N ALA A 30 -6.66 8.77 1.97
CA ALA A 30 -5.79 9.46 2.90
C ALA A 30 -5.74 10.97 2.65
N ASP A 31 -5.67 11.41 1.39
CA ASP A 31 -5.68 12.84 1.03
C ASP A 31 -7.03 13.50 1.27
N GLY A 32 -8.13 12.83 0.93
CA GLY A 32 -9.49 13.29 1.20
C GLY A 32 -9.74 13.49 2.69
N LEU A 33 -9.49 12.45 3.49
CA LEU A 33 -9.71 12.48 4.95
C LEU A 33 -8.69 13.38 5.66
N GLY A 34 -7.42 13.34 5.24
CA GLY A 34 -6.34 14.15 5.80
C GLY A 34 -6.48 15.65 5.53
N SER A 35 -7.27 16.04 4.51
CA SER A 35 -7.52 17.44 4.19
C SER A 35 -8.28 18.22 5.27
N GLY A 36 -9.01 17.53 6.16
CA GLY A 36 -9.84 18.16 7.21
C GLY A 36 -11.00 19.01 6.66
N LYS A 37 -11.35 18.88 5.38
CA LYS A 37 -12.40 19.65 4.72
C LYS A 37 -13.78 19.00 4.89
N PRO A 38 -14.88 19.76 4.67
CA PRO A 38 -16.22 19.18 4.58
C PRO A 38 -16.32 18.09 3.52
N ALA A 39 -17.25 17.16 3.69
CA ALA A 39 -17.37 15.94 2.88
C ALA A 39 -17.36 16.19 1.36
N GLU A 40 -18.07 17.21 0.86
CA GLU A 40 -18.09 17.49 -0.58
C GLU A 40 -16.72 17.90 -1.12
N GLN A 41 -15.94 18.64 -0.34
CA GLN A 41 -14.61 19.09 -0.75
C GLN A 41 -13.57 17.97 -0.61
N ALA A 42 -13.67 17.15 0.45
CA ALA A 42 -12.84 15.96 0.59
C ALA A 42 -13.07 14.98 -0.57
N LEU A 43 -14.34 14.75 -0.95
CA LEU A 43 -14.68 13.93 -2.12
C LEU A 43 -14.19 14.55 -3.43
N ALA A 44 -14.19 15.88 -3.53
CA ALA A 44 -13.61 16.56 -4.68
C ALA A 44 -12.08 16.39 -4.76
N ILE A 45 -11.38 16.24 -3.63
CA ILE A 45 -9.94 15.93 -3.58
C ILE A 45 -9.70 14.49 -4.06
N MET A 46 -10.45 13.51 -3.54
CA MET A 46 -10.33 12.09 -3.91
C MET A 46 -10.60 11.80 -5.40
N LYS A 47 -11.21 12.75 -6.13
CA LYS A 47 -11.51 12.62 -7.57
C LYS A 47 -10.47 13.29 -8.46
N ARG A 48 -9.51 13.99 -7.88
CA ARG A 48 -8.42 14.59 -8.65
C ARG A 48 -7.40 13.51 -8.96
N SER A 49 -6.61 13.76 -10.01
CA SER A 49 -5.56 12.83 -10.44
C SER A 49 -4.22 13.09 -9.72
N ASP A 50 -4.12 14.15 -8.92
CA ASP A 50 -2.90 14.48 -8.18
C ASP A 50 -2.87 13.76 -6.82
N ILE A 51 -1.68 13.27 -6.45
CA ILE A 51 -1.44 12.71 -5.13
C ILE A 51 -1.01 13.82 -4.17
N GLY A 52 -1.63 13.87 -2.99
CA GLY A 52 -1.29 14.80 -1.93
C GLY A 52 -0.28 14.22 -0.93
N PRO A 53 0.15 15.04 0.05
CA PRO A 53 1.16 14.62 1.04
C PRO A 53 0.68 13.48 1.95
N PHE A 54 -0.62 13.40 2.26
CA PHE A 54 -1.16 12.35 3.11
C PHE A 54 -1.25 11.02 2.37
N GLY A 55 -1.59 11.06 1.09
CA GLY A 55 -1.55 9.90 0.19
C GLY A 55 -0.14 9.34 0.09
N VAL A 56 0.86 10.18 -0.20
CA VAL A 56 2.27 9.76 -0.25
C VAL A 56 2.72 9.14 1.08
N LEU A 57 2.47 9.81 2.21
CA LEU A 57 2.87 9.32 3.51
C LEU A 57 2.22 7.96 3.84
N THR A 58 0.93 7.82 3.56
CA THR A 58 0.17 6.59 3.81
C THR A 58 0.70 5.44 2.96
N LEU A 59 0.97 5.68 1.67
CA LEU A 59 1.52 4.66 0.78
C LEU A 59 2.91 4.20 1.23
N VAL A 60 3.80 5.13 1.55
CA VAL A 60 5.16 4.81 2.00
C VAL A 60 5.12 3.99 3.28
N LEU A 61 4.38 4.43 4.30
CA LEU A 61 4.29 3.70 5.56
C LEU A 61 3.64 2.32 5.40
N THR A 62 2.59 2.22 4.59
CA THR A 62 1.89 0.96 4.34
C THR A 62 2.78 -0.05 3.61
N LEU A 63 3.41 0.35 2.51
CA LEU A 63 4.27 -0.54 1.73
C LEU A 63 5.52 -0.93 2.52
N LEU A 64 6.10 -0.01 3.30
CA LEU A 64 7.21 -0.34 4.20
C LEU A 64 6.80 -1.36 5.26
N ALA A 65 5.62 -1.20 5.88
CA ALA A 65 5.12 -2.13 6.87
C ALA A 65 4.87 -3.53 6.26
N GLN A 66 4.23 -3.60 5.09
CA GLN A 66 3.99 -4.86 4.37
C GLN A 66 5.30 -5.56 4.01
N VAL A 67 6.24 -4.83 3.41
CA VAL A 67 7.54 -5.40 3.01
C VAL A 67 8.35 -5.84 4.23
N ALA A 68 8.38 -5.06 5.31
CA ALA A 68 9.08 -5.42 6.53
C ALA A 68 8.51 -6.70 7.17
N ALA A 69 7.18 -6.79 7.26
CA ALA A 69 6.49 -7.96 7.79
C ALA A 69 6.78 -9.21 6.94
N LEU A 70 6.62 -9.12 5.62
CA LEU A 70 6.88 -10.22 4.70
C LEU A 70 8.36 -10.64 4.69
N ALA A 71 9.30 -9.68 4.74
CA ALA A 71 10.72 -9.99 4.77
C ALA A 71 11.11 -10.77 6.02
N GLY A 72 10.52 -10.44 7.18
CA GLY A 72 10.68 -11.23 8.41
C GLY A 72 10.14 -12.65 8.25
N LEU A 73 8.93 -12.80 7.69
CA LEU A 73 8.32 -14.12 7.48
C LEU A 73 9.11 -14.99 6.49
N TYR A 74 9.60 -14.43 5.38
CA TYR A 74 10.47 -15.15 4.43
C TYR A 74 11.85 -15.47 5.03
N GLY A 75 12.35 -14.63 5.95
CA GLY A 75 13.59 -14.89 6.70
C GLY A 75 13.46 -16.09 7.64
N ASP A 76 12.30 -16.26 8.28
CA ASP A 76 11.98 -17.40 9.12
C ASP A 76 11.78 -18.68 8.32
N SER A 77 10.88 -18.66 7.32
CA SER A 77 10.67 -19.78 6.40
C SER A 77 9.89 -19.36 5.16
N TRP A 78 10.21 -19.97 4.03
CA TRP A 78 9.49 -19.73 2.77
C TRP A 78 7.98 -20.05 2.85
N ALA A 79 7.59 -21.06 3.63
CA ALA A 79 6.18 -21.39 3.83
C ALA A 79 5.41 -20.29 4.58
N ARG A 80 6.01 -19.72 5.64
CA ARG A 80 5.41 -18.58 6.38
C ARG A 80 5.33 -17.34 5.51
N GLY A 81 6.37 -17.03 4.75
CA GLY A 81 6.36 -15.92 3.81
C GLY A 81 5.25 -16.05 2.75
N ALA A 82 5.10 -17.25 2.17
CA ALA A 82 4.03 -17.51 1.21
C ALA A 82 2.62 -17.41 1.81
N LEU A 83 2.41 -17.96 3.02
CA LEU A 83 1.12 -17.85 3.71
C LEU A 83 0.80 -16.39 4.07
N GLY A 84 1.77 -15.66 4.61
CA GLY A 84 1.61 -14.25 4.97
C GLY A 84 1.40 -13.32 3.77
N ALA A 85 1.77 -13.73 2.56
CA ALA A 85 1.49 -12.97 1.34
C ALA A 85 0.03 -13.12 0.85
N VAL A 86 -0.71 -14.09 1.36
CA VAL A 86 -2.10 -14.40 0.95
C VAL A 86 -3.14 -13.88 1.95
N VAL A 87 -2.71 -13.59 3.19
CA VAL A 87 -3.54 -13.06 4.28
C VAL A 87 -3.39 -11.55 4.37
#